data_AF-A0A1R1DD24-F1
#
_entry.id   AF-A0A1R1DD24-F1
#
_cell.length_a   1.000
_cell.length_b   1.000
_cell.length_c   1.000
_cell.angle_alpha   90.00
_cell.angle_beta   90.00
_cell.angle_gamma   90.00
#
_symmetry.space_group_name_H-M   'P 1'
#
loop_
_entity.id
_entity.type
_entity.pdbx_description
1 polymer ?
#
loop_
_entity_poly.entity_id
_entity_poly.type
_entity_poly.pdbx_seq_one_letter_code
_entity_poly.pdbx_strand_id
1 'polypeptide(L)'
;MLLLFSLLLLVIDHRGYSFGDQMFNLFGISPWSNKERGLGLHFPVIIGIPLLLISGRLLIKYYRGRYVKAGRVVVISSIIFLFIFPWIANGVMLLLHYNQPGIMSLDYSKKNSTCQFSTDMDRGTVHFKCNLTLINYSNRAKGIKIRPVFKENDGEALTLIHIKDNEIVVPPRSNRQYNLNFSGSTDQNISTSGYTVVSGVHFQSEKQKKEVYWK
;
A
#
# COMPACT_ATOMS: atom_id res chain seq x y z
N MET A 1 5.76 -24.94 -12.57
CA MET A 1 6.56 -23.82 -12.03
C MET A 1 6.24 -22.48 -12.69
N LEU A 2 6.24 -22.36 -14.02
CA LEU A 2 5.95 -21.08 -14.71
C LEU A 2 4.61 -20.43 -14.33
N LEU A 3 3.54 -21.23 -14.16
CA LEU A 3 2.23 -20.76 -13.70
C LEU A 3 2.27 -20.21 -12.27
N LEU A 4 3.04 -20.84 -11.39
CA LEU A 4 3.16 -20.41 -9.99
C LEU A 4 3.96 -19.11 -9.91
N PHE A 5 5.00 -18.99 -10.74
CA PHE A 5 5.80 -17.77 -10.84
C PHE A 5 5.00 -16.59 -11.41
N SER A 6 4.19 -16.81 -12.45
CA SER A 6 3.30 -15.75 -12.98
C SER A 6 2.25 -15.31 -11.97
N LEU A 7 1.68 -16.25 -11.20
CA LEU A 7 0.78 -15.92 -10.11
C LEU A 7 1.48 -15.07 -9.03
N LEU A 8 2.68 -15.45 -8.59
CA LEU A 8 3.44 -14.69 -7.60
C LEU A 8 3.69 -13.24 -8.06
N LEU A 9 4.00 -13.01 -9.34
CA LEU A 9 4.19 -11.65 -9.85
C LEU A 9 2.91 -10.80 -9.82
N LEU A 10 1.74 -11.42 -10.02
CA LEU A 10 0.45 -10.73 -10.15
C LEU A 10 -0.31 -10.57 -8.84
N VAL A 11 0.04 -11.36 -7.83
CA VAL A 11 -0.62 -11.36 -6.54
C VAL A 11 -0.35 -10.03 -5.82
N ILE A 12 -1.43 -9.32 -5.45
CA ILE A 12 -1.40 -8.05 -4.70
C ILE A 12 -1.93 -8.28 -3.28
N ASP A 13 -1.19 -7.81 -2.28
CA ASP A 13 -1.55 -7.86 -0.87
C ASP A 13 -2.65 -6.85 -0.50
N HIS A 14 -3.12 -6.90 0.75
CA HIS A 14 -4.17 -6.02 1.25
C HIS A 14 -3.75 -4.54 1.40
N ARG A 15 -2.45 -4.24 1.33
CA ARG A 15 -1.89 -2.87 1.36
C ARG A 15 -1.73 -2.28 -0.04
N GLY A 16 -1.85 -3.11 -1.07
CA GLY A 16 -1.70 -2.73 -2.47
C GLY A 16 -0.32 -3.04 -3.05
N TYR A 17 0.48 -3.88 -2.38
CA TYR A 17 1.78 -4.35 -2.89
C TYR A 17 1.67 -5.66 -3.62
N SER A 18 2.24 -5.74 -4.82
CA SER A 18 2.47 -7.04 -5.44
C SER A 18 3.72 -7.70 -4.87
N PHE A 19 3.74 -9.04 -4.80
CA PHE A 19 4.99 -9.75 -4.51
C PHE A 19 6.03 -9.51 -5.61
N GLY A 20 5.58 -9.29 -6.85
CA GLY A 20 6.43 -8.81 -7.94
C GLY A 20 7.12 -7.48 -7.63
N ASP A 21 6.47 -6.54 -6.93
CA ASP A 21 7.10 -5.27 -6.53
C ASP A 21 8.30 -5.50 -5.62
N GLN A 22 8.17 -6.44 -4.68
CA GLN A 22 9.27 -6.78 -3.77
C GLN A 22 10.44 -7.41 -4.51
N MET A 23 10.16 -8.30 -5.46
CA MET A 23 11.20 -8.88 -6.31
C MET A 23 11.92 -7.82 -7.14
N PHE A 24 11.19 -6.95 -7.83
CA PHE A 24 11.77 -5.89 -8.66
C PHE A 24 12.64 -4.96 -7.82
N ASN A 25 12.12 -4.52 -6.66
CA ASN A 25 12.87 -3.69 -5.72
C ASN A 25 14.12 -4.39 -5.18
N LEU A 26 14.08 -5.71 -4.93
CA LEU A 26 15.25 -6.49 -4.50
C LEU A 26 16.36 -6.47 -5.54
N PHE A 27 16.02 -6.47 -6.83
CA PHE A 27 16.96 -6.36 -7.94
C PHE A 27 17.31 -4.90 -8.29
N GLY A 28 16.86 -3.92 -7.49
CA GLY A 28 17.10 -2.50 -7.74
C GLY A 28 16.32 -1.92 -8.92
N ILE A 29 15.34 -2.65 -9.45
CA ILE A 29 14.49 -2.24 -10.57
C ILE A 29 13.22 -1.61 -10.01
N SER A 30 12.85 -0.43 -10.50
CA SER A 30 11.56 0.17 -10.14
C SER A 30 10.41 -0.70 -10.70
N PRO A 31 9.42 -1.12 -9.90
CA PRO A 31 8.27 -1.87 -10.40
C PRO A 31 7.32 -1.04 -11.26
N TRP A 32 7.42 0.29 -11.20
CA TRP A 32 6.64 1.22 -12.00
C TRP A 32 7.54 1.99 -12.96
N SER A 33 7.04 2.25 -14.18
CA SER A 33 7.77 3.06 -15.18
C SER A 33 8.01 4.49 -14.72
N ASN A 34 7.08 5.07 -13.95
CA ASN A 34 7.31 6.30 -13.22
C ASN A 34 7.40 5.99 -11.73
N LYS A 35 8.65 5.83 -11.27
CA LYS A 35 9.01 5.54 -9.88
C LYS A 35 8.47 6.59 -8.91
N GLU A 36 8.43 7.85 -9.34
CA GLU A 36 8.20 8.98 -8.45
C GLU A 36 6.75 9.04 -7.96
N ARG A 37 5.79 8.83 -8.86
CA ARG A 37 4.37 8.91 -8.50
C ARG A 37 3.70 7.56 -8.26
N GLY A 38 4.41 6.45 -8.50
CA GLY A 38 3.78 5.12 -8.55
C GLY A 38 2.65 5.08 -9.58
N LEU A 39 2.81 5.86 -10.66
CA LEU A 39 1.89 5.97 -11.79
C LEU A 39 2.57 5.38 -13.03
N GLY A 40 1.78 5.02 -14.03
CA GLY A 40 2.29 4.49 -15.29
C GLY A 40 2.26 2.97 -15.39
N LEU A 41 3.19 2.42 -16.16
CA LEU A 41 3.23 1.00 -16.49
C LEU A 41 3.78 0.18 -15.31
N HIS A 42 2.96 -0.76 -14.81
CA HIS A 42 3.32 -1.65 -13.71
C HIS A 42 4.00 -2.91 -14.27
N PHE A 43 5.33 -2.95 -14.23
CA PHE A 43 6.12 -3.99 -14.88
C PHE A 43 5.81 -5.41 -14.40
N PRO A 44 5.60 -5.68 -13.09
CA PRO A 44 5.17 -6.99 -12.62
C PRO A 44 3.88 -7.48 -13.29
N VAL A 45 2.92 -6.60 -13.55
CA VAL A 45 1.67 -6.94 -14.23
C VAL A 45 1.88 -7.15 -15.73
N ILE A 46 2.66 -6.28 -16.37
CA ILE A 46 2.96 -6.36 -17.81
C ILE A 46 3.70 -7.64 -18.16
N ILE A 47 4.58 -8.13 -17.29
CA ILE A 47 5.29 -9.40 -17.47
C ILE A 47 4.44 -10.57 -16.99
N GLY A 48 3.74 -10.40 -15.87
CA GLY A 48 2.94 -11.45 -15.23
C GLY A 48 1.77 -11.93 -16.09
N ILE A 49 1.03 -11.02 -16.75
CA ILE A 49 -0.15 -11.39 -17.55
C ILE A 49 0.24 -12.26 -18.77
N PRO A 50 1.17 -11.87 -19.66
CA PRO A 50 1.61 -12.72 -20.76
C PRO A 50 2.16 -14.06 -20.27
N LEU A 51 2.93 -14.06 -19.17
CA LEU A 51 3.48 -15.28 -18.60
C LEU A 51 2.37 -16.21 -18.07
N LEU A 52 1.33 -15.66 -17.45
CA LEU A 52 0.14 -16.42 -17.02
C LEU A 52 -0.59 -17.04 -18.22
N LEU A 53 -0.78 -16.28 -19.30
CA LEU A 53 -1.44 -16.77 -20.52
C LEU A 53 -0.63 -17.88 -21.21
N ILE A 54 0.68 -17.70 -21.35
CA ILE A 54 1.58 -18.68 -21.97
C ILE A 54 1.65 -19.95 -21.11
N SER A 55 1.88 -19.81 -19.81
CA SER A 55 1.97 -20.94 -18.89
C SER A 55 0.64 -21.69 -18.76
N GLY A 56 -0.49 -20.99 -18.75
CA GLY A 56 -1.83 -21.59 -18.76
C GLY A 56 -2.08 -22.40 -20.05
N ARG A 57 -1.73 -21.86 -21.22
CA ARG A 57 -1.84 -22.58 -22.51
C ARG A 57 -0.95 -23.82 -22.55
N LEU A 58 0.30 -23.70 -22.10
CA LEU A 58 1.24 -24.84 -22.02
C LEU A 58 0.71 -25.92 -21.09
N LEU A 59 0.16 -25.53 -19.93
CA LEU A 59 -0.44 -26.45 -18.98
C LEU A 59 -1.63 -27.19 -19.58
N ILE A 60 -2.56 -26.48 -20.24
CA ILE A 60 -3.71 -27.09 -20.90
C ILE A 60 -3.23 -28.08 -21.97
N LYS A 61 -2.24 -27.71 -22.79
CA LYS A 61 -1.68 -28.58 -23.83
C LYS A 61 -1.05 -29.84 -23.23
N TYR A 62 -0.29 -29.71 -22.15
CA TYR A 62 0.36 -30.83 -21.45
C TYR A 62 -0.66 -31.83 -20.89
N TYR A 63 -1.73 -31.34 -20.25
CA TYR A 63 -2.76 -32.19 -19.66
C TYR A 63 -3.81 -32.71 -20.65
N ARG A 64 -3.86 -32.18 -21.88
CA ARG A 64 -4.86 -32.54 -22.90
C ARG A 64 -4.89 -34.04 -23.20
N GLY A 65 -3.75 -34.73 -23.11
CA GLY A 65 -3.65 -36.16 -23.41
C GLY A 65 -4.16 -37.09 -22.30
N ARG A 66 -4.28 -36.63 -21.05
CA ARG A 66 -4.61 -37.50 -19.90
C ARG A 66 -5.79 -37.01 -19.06
N TYR A 67 -5.98 -35.69 -18.96
CA TYR A 67 -7.04 -35.07 -18.16
C TYR A 67 -7.53 -33.76 -18.82
N VAL A 68 -8.39 -33.89 -19.83
CA VAL A 68 -8.88 -32.78 -20.69
C VAL A 68 -9.46 -31.60 -19.88
N LYS A 69 -10.10 -31.87 -18.74
CA LYS A 69 -10.72 -30.84 -17.89
C LYS A 69 -9.75 -30.23 -16.86
N ALA A 70 -8.71 -30.95 -16.44
CA ALA A 70 -7.84 -30.53 -15.34
C ALA A 70 -7.08 -29.23 -15.65
N GLY A 71 -6.54 -29.08 -16.86
CA GLY A 71 -5.81 -27.87 -17.26
C GLY A 71 -6.68 -26.60 -17.20
N ARG A 72 -7.94 -26.68 -17.64
CA ARG A 72 -8.88 -25.55 -17.55
C ARG A 72 -9.24 -25.22 -16.11
N VAL A 73 -9.50 -26.23 -15.28
CA VAL A 73 -9.80 -26.04 -13.86
C VAL A 73 -8.66 -25.34 -13.13
N VAL A 74 -7.41 -25.72 -13.39
CA VAL A 74 -6.24 -25.07 -12.77
C VAL A 74 -6.13 -23.61 -13.19
N VAL A 75 -6.32 -23.28 -14.47
CA VAL A 75 -6.29 -21.87 -14.94
C VAL A 75 -7.42 -21.05 -14.32
N ILE A 76 -8.63 -21.58 -14.28
CA ILE A 76 -9.78 -20.90 -13.65
C ILE A 76 -9.51 -20.70 -12.15
N SER A 77 -9.02 -21.73 -11.46
CA SER A 77 -8.67 -21.65 -10.04
C SER A 77 -7.56 -20.62 -9.78
N SER A 78 -6.60 -20.50 -10.69
CA SER A 78 -5.53 -19.51 -10.63
C SER A 78 -6.08 -18.07 -10.72
N ILE A 79 -7.04 -17.84 -11.62
CA ILE A 79 -7.72 -16.54 -11.75
C ILE A 79 -8.52 -16.23 -10.48
N ILE A 80 -9.31 -17.20 -10.01
CA ILE A 80 -10.09 -17.06 -8.76
C ILE A 80 -9.17 -16.76 -7.58
N PHE A 81 -8.03 -17.43 -7.50
CA PHE A 81 -7.03 -17.21 -6.45
C PHE A 81 -6.51 -15.78 -6.43
N LEU A 82 -6.29 -15.13 -7.58
CA LEU A 82 -5.87 -13.73 -7.64
C LEU A 82 -6.90 -12.79 -6.98
N PHE A 83 -8.19 -13.07 -7.11
CA PHE A 83 -9.24 -12.25 -6.48
C PHE A 83 -9.38 -12.51 -4.98
N ILE A 84 -9.18 -13.75 -4.53
CA ILE A 84 -9.32 -14.14 -3.11
C ILE A 84 -8.05 -13.83 -2.31
N PHE A 85 -6.88 -13.77 -2.97
CA PHE A 85 -5.60 -13.59 -2.31
C PHE A 85 -5.53 -12.40 -1.34
N PRO A 86 -6.02 -11.18 -1.67
CA PRO A 86 -5.94 -10.04 -0.74
C PRO A 86 -6.62 -10.34 0.60
N TRP A 87 -7.68 -11.14 0.61
CA TRP A 87 -8.41 -11.53 1.82
C TRP A 87 -7.61 -12.55 2.64
N ILE A 88 -7.03 -13.55 1.97
CA ILE A 88 -6.15 -14.54 2.61
C ILE A 88 -4.94 -13.84 3.22
N ALA A 89 -4.28 -12.95 2.46
CA ALA A 89 -3.12 -12.19 2.93
C ALA A 89 -3.43 -11.35 4.16
N ASN A 90 -4.57 -10.66 4.16
CA ASN A 90 -5.04 -9.90 5.32
C ASN A 90 -5.22 -10.81 6.55
N GLY A 91 -5.85 -11.98 6.37
CA GLY A 91 -6.05 -12.96 7.44
C GLY A 91 -4.73 -13.50 8.01
N VAL A 92 -3.77 -13.82 7.16
CA VAL A 92 -2.43 -14.27 7.57
C VAL A 92 -1.71 -13.16 8.34
N MET A 93 -1.76 -11.91 7.85
CA MET A 93 -1.12 -10.78 8.53
C MET A 93 -1.73 -10.48 9.89
N LEU A 94 -3.05 -10.61 10.03
CA LEU A 94 -3.76 -10.55 11.31
C LEU A 94 -3.26 -11.60 12.30
N LEU A 95 -2.99 -12.83 11.84
CA LEU A 95 -2.45 -13.90 12.67
C LEU A 95 -0.99 -13.65 13.06
N LEU A 96 -0.14 -13.27 12.10
CA LEU A 96 1.28 -13.01 12.34
C LEU A 96 1.50 -11.85 13.32
N HIS A 97 0.68 -10.80 13.23
CA HIS A 97 0.80 -9.61 14.07
C HIS A 97 -0.11 -9.66 15.30
N TYR A 98 -0.77 -10.80 15.57
CA TYR A 98 -1.73 -10.96 16.67
C TYR A 98 -1.14 -10.59 18.04
N ASN A 99 0.12 -10.99 18.27
CA ASN A 99 0.83 -10.78 19.54
C ASN A 99 1.80 -9.59 19.51
N GLN A 100 1.84 -8.79 18.43
CA GLN A 100 2.77 -7.68 18.40
C GLN A 100 2.34 -6.53 19.35
N PRO A 101 3.25 -6.04 20.21
CA PRO A 101 2.92 -5.01 21.18
C PRO A 101 2.86 -3.61 20.55
N GLY A 102 2.13 -2.71 21.23
CA GLY A 102 2.18 -1.28 20.96
C GLY A 102 1.73 -0.89 19.56
N ILE A 103 2.52 -0.04 18.90
CA ILE A 103 2.26 0.49 17.54
C ILE A 103 2.81 -0.42 16.44
N MET A 104 3.53 -1.49 16.78
CA MET A 104 4.10 -2.41 15.80
C MET A 104 3.01 -3.18 15.04
N SER A 105 1.87 -3.41 15.69
CA SER A 105 0.66 -4.01 15.09
C SER A 105 -0.15 -3.06 14.20
N LEU A 106 0.29 -1.81 14.02
CA LEU A 106 -0.37 -0.83 13.15
C LEU A 106 0.31 -0.75 11.80
N ASP A 107 -0.48 -0.55 10.75
CA ASP A 107 0.00 -0.47 9.38
C ASP A 107 -0.84 0.50 8.57
N TYR A 108 -0.38 0.80 7.37
CA TYR A 108 -0.95 1.77 6.46
C TYR A 108 -1.12 1.15 5.07
N SER A 109 -2.24 1.43 4.41
CA SER A 109 -2.51 1.01 3.04
C SER A 109 -2.49 2.21 2.10
N LYS A 110 -1.62 2.19 1.08
CA LYS A 110 -1.55 3.26 0.07
C LYS A 110 -2.78 3.27 -0.85
N LYS A 111 -3.37 2.09 -1.11
CA LYS A 111 -4.38 1.87 -2.16
C LYS A 111 -5.51 2.90 -2.18
N ASN A 112 -5.92 3.40 -1.01
CA ASN A 112 -6.99 4.40 -0.87
C ASN A 112 -6.58 5.56 0.06
N SER A 113 -5.30 5.93 0.03
CA SER A 113 -4.75 6.93 0.96
C SER A 113 -4.17 8.15 0.27
N THR A 114 -4.86 9.26 0.39
CA THR A 114 -4.61 10.47 -0.40
C THR A 114 -4.79 11.71 0.45
N CYS A 115 -4.07 12.78 0.09
CA CYS A 115 -4.17 14.08 0.76
C CYS A 115 -4.37 15.19 -0.27
N GLN A 116 -5.35 16.03 -0.01
CA GLN A 116 -5.44 17.35 -0.60
C GLN A 116 -4.75 18.35 0.32
N PHE A 117 -4.02 19.30 -0.25
CA PHE A 117 -3.37 20.36 0.51
C PHE A 117 -3.63 21.72 -0.12
N SER A 118 -3.67 22.75 0.72
CA SER A 118 -3.85 24.14 0.30
C SER A 118 -3.20 25.07 1.32
N THR A 119 -2.55 26.12 0.83
CA THR A 119 -1.96 27.14 1.68
C THR A 119 -2.95 28.27 1.94
N ASP A 120 -3.11 28.64 3.20
CA ASP A 120 -3.80 29.87 3.59
C ASP A 120 -2.78 31.03 3.52
N MET A 121 -2.95 31.89 2.51
CA MET A 121 -2.02 32.99 2.22
C MET A 121 -1.98 34.04 3.34
N ASP A 122 -3.04 34.17 4.14
CA ASP A 122 -3.12 35.20 5.18
C ASP A 122 -2.39 34.79 6.47
N ARG A 123 -2.16 33.48 6.67
CA ARG A 123 -1.63 32.91 7.92
C ARG A 123 -0.37 32.06 7.76
N GLY A 124 0.13 31.90 6.53
CA GLY A 124 1.30 31.05 6.24
C GLY A 124 1.12 29.59 6.69
N THR A 125 -0.14 29.16 6.85
CA THR A 125 -0.48 27.83 7.36
C THR A 125 -0.93 26.94 6.21
N VAL A 126 -0.42 25.71 6.16
CA VAL A 126 -0.82 24.74 5.15
C VAL A 126 -1.83 23.78 5.76
N HIS A 127 -3.01 23.71 5.16
CA HIS A 127 -4.06 22.79 5.55
C HIS A 127 -4.00 21.53 4.69
N PHE A 128 -4.12 20.37 5.34
CA PHE A 128 -4.17 19.08 4.68
C PHE A 128 -5.48 18.39 5.01
N LYS A 129 -6.18 17.90 4.00
CA LYS A 129 -7.34 17.03 4.13
C LYS A 129 -7.00 15.66 3.57
N CYS A 130 -6.81 14.71 4.45
CA CYS A 130 -6.27 13.40 4.13
C CYS A 130 -7.29 12.31 4.40
N ASN A 131 -7.47 11.43 3.43
CA ASN A 131 -8.18 10.17 3.60
C ASN A 131 -7.10 9.11 3.79
N LEU A 132 -6.93 8.56 5.00
CA LEU A 132 -5.90 7.57 5.32
C LEU A 132 -6.53 6.22 5.66
N THR A 133 -6.09 5.15 5.00
CA THR A 133 -6.49 3.78 5.33
C THR A 133 -5.51 3.18 6.31
N LEU A 134 -5.96 3.02 7.57
CA LEU A 134 -5.17 2.51 8.67
C LEU A 134 -5.62 1.10 9.03
N ILE A 135 -4.63 0.26 9.35
CA ILE A 135 -4.84 -1.14 9.69
C ILE A 135 -4.34 -1.37 11.11
N ASN A 136 -5.17 -2.00 11.94
CA ASN A 136 -4.77 -2.49 13.26
C ASN A 136 -4.93 -4.00 13.30
N TYR A 137 -3.82 -4.72 13.34
CA TYR A 137 -3.83 -6.17 13.40
C TYR A 137 -4.10 -6.72 14.80
N SER A 138 -3.95 -5.90 15.85
CA SER A 138 -4.11 -6.35 17.23
C SER A 138 -5.58 -6.49 17.64
N ASN A 139 -5.81 -7.22 18.72
CA ASN A 139 -7.12 -7.38 19.35
C ASN A 139 -7.51 -6.25 20.31
N ARG A 140 -6.70 -5.17 20.41
CA ARG A 140 -6.99 -4.01 21.27
C ARG A 140 -7.07 -2.73 20.45
N ALA A 141 -7.95 -1.82 20.85
CA ALA A 141 -7.94 -0.47 20.33
C ALA A 141 -6.62 0.23 20.68
N LYS A 142 -6.14 1.12 19.80
CA LYS A 142 -4.88 1.85 19.99
C LYS A 142 -5.13 3.34 19.84
N GLY A 143 -4.98 4.08 20.93
CA GLY A 143 -4.88 5.54 20.91
C GLY A 143 -3.47 5.93 20.48
N ILE A 144 -3.36 6.72 19.41
CA ILE A 144 -2.09 7.08 18.78
C ILE A 144 -2.13 8.50 18.23
N LYS A 145 -0.95 9.11 18.18
CA LYS A 145 -0.66 10.31 17.39
C LYS A 145 -0.24 9.89 16.00
N ILE A 146 -0.78 10.53 14.98
CA ILE A 146 -0.43 10.26 13.60
C ILE A 146 -0.23 11.53 12.81
N ARG A 147 0.59 11.44 11.76
CA ARG A 147 0.70 12.45 10.71
C ARG A 147 1.12 11.81 9.40
N PRO A 148 0.69 12.36 8.25
CA PRO A 148 1.19 11.93 6.95
C PRO A 148 2.66 12.29 6.80
N VAL A 149 3.39 11.47 6.05
CA VAL A 149 4.79 11.70 5.66
C VAL A 149 4.85 11.76 4.15
N PHE A 150 5.42 12.85 3.63
CA PHE A 150 5.63 13.09 2.21
C PHE A 150 7.10 12.89 1.85
N LYS A 151 7.37 12.43 0.63
CA LYS A 151 8.72 12.35 0.04
C LYS A 151 8.89 13.45 -1.01
N GLU A 152 10.13 13.71 -1.43
CA GLU A 152 10.45 14.71 -2.48
C GLU A 152 9.59 14.52 -3.73
N ASN A 153 9.33 13.27 -4.10
CA ASN A 153 8.50 12.90 -5.26
C ASN A 153 7.02 13.32 -5.13
N ASP A 154 6.53 13.56 -3.92
CA ASP A 154 5.17 14.07 -3.68
C ASP A 154 5.09 15.59 -3.86
N GLY A 155 6.24 16.25 -3.98
CA GLY A 155 6.45 17.68 -4.06
C GLY A 155 7.50 18.12 -3.06
N GLU A 156 8.64 18.65 -3.52
CA GLU A 156 9.75 19.10 -2.66
C GLU A 156 9.29 20.08 -1.58
N ALA A 157 8.34 20.96 -1.91
CA ALA A 157 7.76 21.89 -0.95
C ALA A 157 7.03 21.21 0.23
N LEU A 158 6.52 19.98 0.05
CA LEU A 158 5.78 19.26 1.10
C LEU A 158 6.68 18.65 2.16
N THR A 159 7.94 18.34 1.84
CA THR A 159 8.90 17.78 2.80
C THR A 159 9.39 18.81 3.82
N LEU A 160 9.29 20.10 3.46
CA LEU A 160 9.68 21.24 4.29
C LEU A 160 8.60 21.66 5.30
N ILE A 161 7.39 21.10 5.21
CA ILE A 161 6.26 21.50 6.06
C ILE A 161 6.26 20.67 7.34
N HIS A 162 6.30 21.35 8.49
CA HIS A 162 6.17 20.74 9.80
C HIS A 162 4.69 20.48 10.12
N ILE A 163 4.22 19.27 9.84
CA ILE A 163 2.83 18.85 10.08
C ILE A 163 2.63 18.46 11.54
N LYS A 164 1.59 19.02 12.16
CA LYS A 164 1.17 18.68 13.53
C LYS A 164 0.49 17.31 13.59
N ASP A 165 0.72 16.60 14.69
CA ASP A 165 0.08 15.31 14.93
C ASP A 165 -1.42 15.46 15.21
N ASN A 166 -2.21 14.49 14.74
CA ASN A 166 -3.58 14.29 15.19
C ASN A 166 -3.67 13.04 16.07
N GLU A 167 -4.48 13.12 17.12
CA GLU A 167 -4.81 11.98 17.97
C GLU A 167 -6.03 11.23 17.43
N ILE A 168 -5.89 9.92 17.28
CA ILE A 168 -6.99 9.05 16.88
C ILE A 168 -6.97 7.75 17.67
N VAL A 169 -8.10 7.05 17.68
CA VAL A 169 -8.21 5.70 18.21
C VAL A 169 -8.50 4.75 17.05
N VAL A 170 -7.58 3.82 16.80
CA VAL A 170 -7.75 2.78 15.78
C VAL A 170 -8.38 1.54 16.42
N PRO A 171 -9.61 1.12 16.02
CA PRO A 171 -10.29 -0.04 16.58
C PRO A 171 -9.49 -1.34 16.38
N PRO A 172 -9.70 -2.35 17.22
CA PRO A 172 -9.05 -3.66 17.07
C PRO A 172 -9.46 -4.32 15.74
N ARG A 173 -8.54 -5.11 15.16
CA ARG A 173 -8.77 -5.94 13.96
C ARG A 173 -9.48 -5.17 12.84
N SER A 174 -9.02 -3.95 12.58
CA SER A 174 -9.69 -3.03 11.67
C SER A 174 -8.83 -2.71 10.47
N ASN A 175 -9.47 -2.52 9.32
CA ASN A 175 -8.91 -1.93 8.11
C ASN A 175 -9.92 -0.86 7.68
N ARG A 176 -9.69 0.39 8.07
CA ARG A 176 -10.67 1.47 7.93
C ARG A 176 -10.03 2.73 7.38
N GLN A 177 -10.81 3.46 6.59
CA GLN A 177 -10.43 4.78 6.10
C GLN A 177 -10.84 5.85 7.11
N TYR A 178 -9.95 6.82 7.33
CA TYR A 178 -10.13 7.95 8.23
C TYR A 178 -9.98 9.24 7.43
N ASN A 179 -10.95 10.15 7.58
CA ASN A 179 -10.90 11.48 6.98
C ASN A 179 -10.37 12.44 8.04
N LEU A 180 -9.12 12.86 7.90
CA LEU A 180 -8.36 13.60 8.90
C LEU A 180 -7.86 14.92 8.33
N ASN A 181 -8.00 15.98 9.12
CA ASN A 181 -7.52 17.30 8.76
C ASN A 181 -6.26 17.62 9.55
N PHE A 182 -5.16 17.88 8.87
CA PHE A 182 -3.90 18.30 9.49
C PHE A 182 -3.61 19.76 9.18
N SER A 183 -2.78 20.36 10.01
CA SER A 183 -2.24 21.69 9.77
C SER A 183 -0.73 21.64 9.92
N GLY A 184 -0.02 22.31 9.02
CA GLY A 184 1.42 22.43 9.05
C GLY A 184 1.86 23.88 8.93
N SER A 185 3.05 24.15 9.45
CA SER A 185 3.73 25.43 9.30
C SER A 185 5.07 25.23 8.61
N THR A 186 5.52 26.25 7.90
CA THR A 186 6.84 26.28 7.25
C THR A 186 7.46 27.65 7.50
N ASP A 187 8.78 27.68 7.64
CA ASP A 187 9.54 28.93 7.79
C ASP A 187 9.74 29.63 6.43
N GLN A 188 9.34 28.98 5.33
CA GLN A 188 9.44 29.51 3.97
C GLN A 188 8.07 29.96 3.45
N ASN A 189 8.04 31.01 2.62
CA ASN A 189 6.84 31.44 1.91
C ASN A 189 6.52 30.46 0.76
N ILE A 190 5.86 29.35 1.10
CA ILE A 190 5.43 28.34 0.15
C ILE A 190 3.98 28.60 -0.20
N SER A 191 3.68 28.96 -1.44
CA SER A 191 2.31 28.98 -1.97
C SER A 191 2.08 27.71 -2.77
N THR A 192 1.41 26.73 -2.16
CA THR A 192 1.14 25.46 -2.83
C THR A 192 -0.27 24.96 -2.55
N SER A 193 -0.89 24.36 -3.57
CA SER A 193 -2.14 23.64 -3.46
C SER A 193 -2.15 22.49 -4.44
N GLY A 194 -2.84 21.42 -4.09
CA GLY A 194 -2.87 20.25 -4.94
C GLY A 194 -3.38 19.00 -4.24
N TYR A 195 -3.12 17.88 -4.89
CA TYR A 195 -3.52 16.56 -4.46
C TYR A 195 -2.35 15.60 -4.64
N THR A 196 -2.08 14.78 -3.63
CA THR A 196 -1.03 13.78 -3.68
C THR A 196 -1.45 12.49 -2.99
N VAL A 197 -0.77 11.40 -3.35
CA VAL A 197 -0.89 10.12 -2.66
C VAL A 197 0.07 10.15 -1.48
N VAL A 198 -0.35 9.66 -0.33
CA VAL A 198 0.47 9.74 0.88
C VAL A 198 1.61 8.72 0.81
N SER A 199 2.85 9.21 0.86
CA SER A 199 4.05 8.35 0.83
C SER A 199 4.24 7.52 2.09
N GLY A 200 3.72 7.95 3.23
CA GLY A 200 3.80 7.18 4.47
C GLY A 200 3.02 7.80 5.61
N VAL A 201 3.00 7.10 6.74
CA VAL A 201 2.38 7.56 7.97
C VAL A 201 3.36 7.40 9.12
N HIS A 202 3.54 8.46 9.88
CA HIS A 202 4.24 8.43 11.16
C HIS A 202 3.22 8.10 12.24
N PHE A 203 3.47 7.03 12.98
CA PHE A 203 2.72 6.61 14.15
C PHE A 203 3.54 6.90 15.41
N GLN A 204 2.92 7.54 16.39
CA GLN A 204 3.52 7.82 17.69
C GLN A 204 2.59 7.40 18.82
N SER A 205 3.16 6.74 19.81
CA SER A 205 2.57 6.44 21.11
C SER A 205 3.52 6.96 22.20
N GLU A 206 3.10 6.94 23.47
CA GLU A 206 3.87 7.49 24.60
C GLU A 206 5.32 6.97 24.67
N LYS A 207 5.54 5.71 24.24
CA LYS A 207 6.83 5.02 24.37
C LYS A 207 7.48 4.61 23.05
N GLN A 208 6.78 4.79 21.92
CA GLN A 208 7.21 4.23 20.64
C GLN A 208 6.89 5.18 19.48
N LYS A 209 7.76 5.18 18.47
CA LYS A 209 7.56 5.83 17.17
C LYS A 209 7.80 4.83 16.05
N LYS A 210 6.96 4.86 15.02
CA LYS A 210 7.04 3.96 13.87
C LYS A 210 6.65 4.74 12.62
N GLU A 211 7.51 4.73 11.62
CA GLU A 211 7.17 5.25 10.30
C GLU A 211 6.91 4.10 9.37
N VAL A 212 5.75 4.13 8.71
CA VAL A 212 5.39 3.17 7.69
C VAL A 212 5.40 3.90 6.37
N TYR A 213 6.37 3.56 5.54
CA TYR A 213 6.49 4.10 4.20
C TYR A 213 5.89 3.18 3.18
N TRP A 214 5.36 3.79 2.14
CA TRP A 214 5.25 3.12 0.87
C TRP A 214 6.66 2.95 0.27
N LYS A 215 7.18 1.71 0.29
CA LYS A 215 8.40 1.29 -0.41
C LYS A 215 8.17 1.06 -1.90
#